data_AF-A0A4Q5YC35-F1
#
_entry.id   AF-A0A4Q5YC35-F1
#
_cell.length_a   1.000
_cell.length_b   1.000
_cell.length_c   1.000
_cell.angle_alpha   90.00
_cell.angle_beta   90.00
_cell.angle_gamma   90.00
#
_symmetry.space_group_name_H-M   'P 1'
#
loop_
_entity.id
_entity.type
_entity.pdbx_description
1 polymer ?
#
loop_
_entity_poly.entity_id
_entity_poly.type
_entity_poly.pdbx_seq_one_letter_code
_entity_poly.pdbx_strand_id
1 'polypeptide(L)'
;MNTVLSYAGSRVSTTSYGKSLLEQPDTTRTIFTKVNNGVYQAINSRYVLGFDADAGRALYCFNYIADAKRERNLLSQKNSAIDSIQNMMKAFLQSASDHYRNR
;
A
#
# COMPACT_ATOMS: atom_id res chain seq x y z
N MET A 1 11.89 8.91 -6.99
CA MET A 1 13.34 9.10 -7.16
C MET A 1 14.00 8.02 -8.03
N ASN A 2 13.55 6.75 -8.00
CA ASN A 2 14.14 5.68 -8.84
C ASN A 2 14.10 5.94 -10.35
N THR A 3 13.03 6.54 -10.89
CA THR A 3 12.94 6.84 -12.33
C THR A 3 14.05 7.78 -12.80
N VAL A 4 14.34 8.84 -12.04
CA VAL A 4 15.37 9.83 -12.40
C VAL A 4 16.78 9.22 -12.30
N LEU A 5 17.03 8.42 -11.25
CA LEU A 5 18.31 7.73 -11.07
C LEU A 5 18.55 6.68 -12.17
N SER A 6 17.51 5.93 -12.54
CA SER A 6 17.53 4.97 -13.64
C SER A 6 17.79 5.66 -14.98
N TYR A 7 17.17 6.81 -15.24
CA TYR A 7 17.39 7.60 -16.45
C TYR A 7 18.82 8.17 -16.52
N ALA A 8 19.36 8.62 -15.38
CA ALA A 8 20.73 9.14 -15.26
C ALA A 8 21.82 8.05 -15.26
N GLY A 9 21.46 6.76 -15.33
CA GLY A 9 22.40 5.64 -15.33
C GLY A 9 23.13 5.41 -13.99
N SER A 10 22.64 5.99 -12.89
CA SER A 10 23.29 5.87 -11.58
C SER A 10 23.05 4.49 -10.96
N ARG A 11 24.13 3.82 -10.55
CA ARG A 11 24.11 2.49 -9.91
C ARG A 11 24.34 2.51 -8.40
N VAL A 12 24.27 3.70 -7.79
CA VAL A 12 24.50 3.87 -6.34
C VAL A 12 23.37 3.18 -5.56
N SER A 13 23.74 2.36 -4.57
CA SER A 13 22.78 1.69 -3.69
C SER A 13 22.08 2.72 -2.81
N THR A 14 20.76 2.83 -2.94
CA THR A 14 19.94 3.72 -2.12
C THR A 14 18.75 2.94 -1.56
N THR A 15 18.34 3.22 -0.32
CA THR A 15 17.09 2.66 0.20
C THR A 15 15.93 3.39 -0.46
N SER A 16 15.26 2.72 -1.40
CA SER A 16 14.14 3.27 -2.15
C SER A 16 12.96 2.31 -2.13
N TYR A 17 11.82 2.79 -1.64
CA TYR A 17 10.56 2.04 -1.60
C TYR A 17 9.74 2.22 -2.90
N GLY A 18 10.22 3.03 -3.86
CA GLY A 18 9.63 3.22 -5.19
C GLY A 18 10.23 2.29 -6.25
N LYS A 19 9.54 2.08 -7.38
CA LYS A 19 10.14 1.45 -8.57
C LYS A 19 10.33 2.50 -9.67
N SER A 20 11.20 2.23 -10.64
CA SER A 20 11.31 3.07 -11.83
C SER A 20 10.02 2.96 -12.65
N LEU A 21 9.55 4.07 -13.22
CA LEU A 21 8.41 4.08 -14.14
C LEU A 21 8.81 3.71 -15.59
N LEU A 22 10.11 3.55 -15.85
CA LEU A 22 10.64 3.11 -17.15
C LEU A 22 10.56 1.59 -17.32
N GLU A 23 10.34 0.87 -16.22
CA GLU A 23 10.13 -0.59 -16.21
C GLU A 23 8.67 -0.92 -16.51
N GLN A 24 8.39 -2.16 -16.93
CA GLN A 24 7.01 -2.59 -17.16
C GLN A 24 6.16 -2.42 -15.89
N PRO A 25 4.90 -1.93 -16.02
CA PRO A 25 4.04 -1.70 -14.87
C PRO A 25 3.69 -3.02 -14.18
N ASP A 26 4.08 -3.11 -12.91
CA ASP A 26 3.74 -4.21 -12.02
C ASP A 26 2.27 -4.11 -11.56
N THR A 27 1.40 -4.89 -12.21
CA THR A 27 -0.05 -4.87 -11.98
C THR A 27 -0.48 -5.55 -10.68
N THR A 28 0.45 -6.27 -10.04
CA THR A 28 0.22 -7.01 -8.77
C THR A 28 0.62 -6.21 -7.54
N ARG A 29 1.24 -5.04 -7.75
CA ARG A 29 1.80 -4.24 -6.67
C ARG A 29 0.72 -3.60 -5.80
N THR A 30 0.96 -3.68 -4.49
CA THR A 30 0.25 -2.88 -3.49
C THR A 30 1.18 -1.77 -2.99
N ILE A 31 0.67 -0.54 -2.96
CA ILE A 31 1.33 0.65 -2.44
C ILE A 31 0.76 0.96 -1.06
N PHE A 32 1.63 1.28 -0.11
CA PHE A 32 1.26 1.67 1.25
C PHE A 32 1.55 3.16 1.45
N THR A 33 0.62 3.86 2.08
CA THR A 33 0.70 5.30 2.36
C THR A 33 0.20 5.58 3.77
N LYS A 34 0.80 6.56 4.44
CA LYS A 34 0.31 7.08 5.72
C LYS A 34 -0.54 8.31 5.43
N VAL A 35 -1.84 8.24 5.74
CA VAL A 35 -2.80 9.32 5.48
C VAL A 35 -2.77 10.35 6.61
N ASN A 36 -2.73 9.87 7.85
CA ASN A 36 -2.59 10.69 9.04
C ASN A 36 -1.90 9.87 10.15
N ASN A 37 -1.88 10.36 11.40
CA ASN A 37 -1.15 9.69 12.47
C ASN A 37 -1.61 8.25 12.76
N GLY A 38 -2.90 7.94 12.64
CA GLY A 38 -3.45 6.61 12.95
C GLY A 38 -3.91 5.81 11.72
N VAL A 39 -4.05 6.44 10.55
CA VAL A 39 -4.62 5.81 9.36
C VAL A 39 -3.58 5.60 8.27
N TYR A 40 -3.44 4.34 7.86
CA TYR A 40 -2.67 3.90 6.71
C TYR A 40 -3.61 3.46 5.58
N GLN A 41 -3.14 3.58 4.35
CA GLN A 41 -3.85 3.12 3.17
C GLN A 41 -3.01 2.12 2.38
N ALA A 42 -3.64 1.03 1.94
CA ALA A 42 -3.11 0.11 0.95
C ALA A 42 -3.89 0.28 -0.35
N ILE A 43 -3.17 0.51 -1.46
CA ILE A 43 -3.75 0.77 -2.78
C ILE A 43 -3.13 -0.22 -3.75
N ASN A 44 -3.95 -1.03 -4.41
CA ASN A 44 -3.50 -1.86 -5.53
C ASN A 44 -4.26 -1.46 -6.80
N SER A 45 -4.17 -2.25 -7.86
CA SER A 45 -4.80 -1.98 -9.16
C SER A 45 -6.34 -1.91 -9.16
N ARG A 46 -7.01 -2.33 -8.08
CA ARG A 46 -8.48 -2.40 -8.01
C ARG A 46 -9.10 -1.88 -6.73
N TYR A 47 -8.37 -1.96 -5.62
CA TYR A 47 -8.89 -1.69 -4.29
C TYR A 47 -8.08 -0.63 -3.55
N VAL A 48 -8.79 0.13 -2.71
CA VAL A 48 -8.21 0.97 -1.67
C VAL A 48 -8.73 0.54 -0.32
N LEU A 49 -7.81 0.17 0.57
CA LEU A 49 -8.08 -0.23 1.95
C LEU A 49 -7.56 0.84 2.90
N GLY A 50 -8.42 1.37 3.76
CA GLY A 50 -8.02 2.18 4.91
C GLY A 50 -7.86 1.29 6.15
N PHE A 51 -6.77 1.46 6.87
CA PHE A 51 -6.42 0.66 8.04
C PHE A 51 -6.04 1.56 9.20
N ASP A 52 -6.67 1.31 10.35
CA ASP A 52 -6.33 1.95 11.61
C ASP A 52 -5.18 1.17 12.24
N ALA A 53 -4.00 1.79 12.30
CA ALA A 53 -2.80 1.15 12.85
C ALA A 53 -2.85 1.01 14.37
N ASP A 54 -3.56 1.90 15.06
CA ASP A 54 -3.69 1.89 16.52
C ASP A 54 -4.68 0.82 16.97
N ALA A 55 -5.83 0.72 16.28
CA ALA A 55 -6.86 -0.29 16.55
C ALA A 55 -6.58 -1.64 15.87
N GLY A 56 -5.58 -1.74 14.99
CA GLY A 56 -5.20 -2.97 14.30
C GLY A 56 -6.27 -3.54 13.36
N ARG A 57 -7.15 -2.68 12.82
CA ARG A 57 -8.32 -3.11 12.01
C ARG A 57 -8.53 -2.26 10.76
N ALA A 58 -9.13 -2.87 9.75
CA ALA A 58 -9.57 -2.14 8.57
C ALA A 58 -10.77 -1.24 8.88
N LEU A 59 -10.75 -0.02 8.34
CA LEU A 59 -11.82 0.98 8.44
C LEU A 59 -12.77 0.92 7.24
N TYR A 60 -12.20 0.79 6.04
CA TYR A 60 -12.95 0.66 4.80
C TYR A 60 -12.16 -0.08 3.74
N CYS A 61 -12.85 -0.72 2.80
CA CYS A 61 -12.27 -1.24 1.57
C CYS A 61 -13.20 -0.93 0.40
N PHE A 62 -12.71 -0.22 -0.61
CA PHE A 62 -13.49 0.16 -1.78
C PHE A 62 -12.86 -0.39 -3.06
N ASN A 63 -13.69 -0.84 -4.00
CA ASN A 63 -13.26 -1.08 -5.37
C ASN A 63 -13.36 0.24 -6.15
N TYR A 64 -12.27 0.99 -6.24
CA TYR A 64 -12.30 2.34 -6.82
C TYR A 64 -12.50 2.34 -8.35
N ILE A 65 -12.37 1.18 -9.02
CA ILE A 65 -12.66 1.03 -10.45
C ILE A 65 -14.17 0.91 -10.68
N ALA A 66 -14.84 0.06 -9.90
CA ALA A 66 -16.28 -0.18 -10.05
C ALA A 66 -17.16 0.78 -9.23
N ASP A 67 -16.56 1.51 -8.29
CA ASP A 67 -17.21 2.43 -7.39
C ASP A 67 -16.34 3.67 -7.15
N ALA A 68 -16.31 4.54 -8.16
CA ALA A 68 -15.55 5.78 -8.13
C ALA A 68 -15.98 6.72 -6.99
N LYS A 69 -17.24 6.64 -6.55
CA LYS A 69 -17.79 7.44 -5.45
C LYS A 69 -17.50 6.87 -4.07
N ARG A 70 -17.00 5.63 -3.98
CA ARG A 70 -16.63 4.93 -2.73
C ARG A 70 -17.80 4.80 -1.76
N GLU A 71 -18.98 4.50 -2.28
CA GLU A 71 -20.21 4.36 -1.49
C GLU A 71 -20.38 2.95 -0.93
N ARG A 72 -19.75 1.94 -1.55
CA ARG A 72 -19.90 0.52 -1.22
C ARG A 72 -18.67 -0.02 -0.50
N ASN A 73 -18.71 0.02 0.84
CA ASN A 73 -17.69 -0.59 1.68
C ASN A 73 -17.78 -2.12 1.60
N LEU A 74 -16.68 -2.75 1.19
CA LEU A 74 -16.60 -4.19 0.98
C LEU A 74 -16.15 -4.97 2.22
N LEU A 75 -15.86 -4.31 3.35
CA LEU A 75 -15.41 -4.97 4.58
C LEU A 75 -16.43 -5.93 5.19
N SER A 76 -17.73 -5.69 4.97
CA SER A 76 -18.80 -6.56 5.47
C SER A 76 -18.98 -7.83 4.63
N GLN A 77 -18.31 -7.94 3.49
CA GLN A 77 -18.40 -9.09 2.59
C GLN A 77 -17.17 -9.97 2.73
N LYS A 78 -17.37 -11.30 2.80
CA LYS A 78 -16.27 -12.25 2.79
C LYS A 78 -15.60 -12.23 1.41
N ASN A 79 -14.38 -11.73 1.34
CA ASN A 79 -13.65 -11.59 0.08
C ASN A 79 -12.15 -11.81 0.31
N SER A 80 -11.62 -12.88 -0.28
CA SER A 80 -10.22 -13.29 -0.14
C SER A 80 -9.21 -12.24 -0.62
N ALA A 81 -9.58 -11.40 -1.59
CA ALA A 81 -8.72 -10.30 -2.04
C ALA A 81 -8.57 -9.23 -0.96
N ILE A 82 -9.64 -8.96 -0.20
CA ILE A 82 -9.62 -7.98 0.90
C ILE A 82 -8.79 -8.53 2.05
N ASP A 83 -9.01 -9.80 2.42
CA ASP A 83 -8.24 -10.48 3.46
C ASP A 83 -6.73 -10.46 3.14
N SER A 84 -6.38 -10.70 1.87
CA SER A 84 -5.00 -10.63 1.39
C SER A 84 -4.39 -9.23 1.57
N ILE A 85 -5.09 -8.18 1.15
CA ILE A 85 -4.61 -6.79 1.29
C ILE A 85 -4.49 -6.40 2.77
N GLN A 86 -5.42 -6.83 3.63
CA GLN A 86 -5.32 -6.60 5.07
C GLN A 86 -4.09 -7.28 5.68
N ASN A 87 -3.80 -8.52 5.29
CA ASN A 87 -2.60 -9.22 5.75
C ASN A 87 -1.32 -8.55 5.26
N MET A 88 -1.29 -8.10 4.01
CA MET A 88 -0.16 -7.32 3.48
C MET A 88 0.04 -6.00 4.24
N MET A 89 -1.04 -5.31 4.61
CA MET A 89 -0.95 -4.09 5.43
C MET A 89 -0.36 -4.39 6.81
N LYS A 90 -0.81 -5.45 7.48
CA LYS A 90 -0.25 -5.86 8.78
C LYS A 90 1.24 -6.17 8.67
N ALA A 91 1.65 -6.92 7.66
CA ALA A 91 3.05 -7.23 7.41
C ALA A 91 3.87 -5.97 7.12
N PHE A 92 3.34 -5.03 6.34
CA PHE A 92 4.00 -3.74 6.09
C PHE A 92 4.21 -2.94 7.38
N LEU A 93 3.19 -2.84 8.23
CA LEU A 93 3.29 -2.13 9.51
C LEU A 93 4.30 -2.79 10.45
N GLN A 94 4.36 -4.13 10.51
CA GLN A 94 5.37 -4.86 11.26
C GLN A 94 6.79 -4.51 10.79
N SER A 95 7.06 -4.63 9.49
CA SER A 95 8.38 -4.30 8.92
C SER A 95 8.74 -2.82 9.13
N ALA A 96 7.76 -1.91 9.02
CA ALA A 96 7.98 -0.49 9.28
C ALA A 96 8.33 -0.24 10.75
N SER A 97 7.61 -0.84 11.69
CA SER A 97 7.90 -0.74 13.13
C SER A 97 9.29 -1.26 13.48
N ASP A 98 9.72 -2.37 12.88
CA ASP A 98 11.06 -2.93 13.08
C ASP A 98 12.16 -1.98 12.57
N HIS A 99 11.95 -1.35 11.41
CA HIS A 99 12.87 -0.33 10.89
C HIS A 99 12.98 0.91 11.79
N TYR A 100 11.91 1.30 12.48
CA TYR A 100 11.93 2.43 13.41
C TYR A 100 12.50 2.05 14.80
N ARG A 101 12.37 0.79 15.22
CA ARG A 101 12.89 0.29 16.50
C ARG A 101 14.37 -0.04 16.47
N ASN A 102 14.89 -0.51 15.34
CA ASN A 102 16.30 -0.89 15.18
C ASN A 102 17.18 0.29 14.68
N ARG A 103 16.79 1.53 14.99
CA ARG A 103 17.59 2.74 14.76
C ARG A 103 17.89 3.44 16.07
#